data_AF-A0A290RYT7-F1
#
_entry.id   AF-A0A290RYT7-F1
#
_cell.length_a   1.000
_cell.length_b   1.000
_cell.length_c   1.000
_cell.angle_alpha   90.00
_cell.angle_beta   90.00
_cell.angle_gamma   90.00
#
_symmetry.space_group_name_H-M   'P 1'
#
loop_
_entity.id
_entity.type
_entity.pdbx_description
1 polymer ?
#
loop_
_entity_poly.entity_id
_entity_poly.type
_entity_poly.pdbx_seq_one_letter_code
_entity_poly.pdbx_strand_id
1 'polypeptide(L)'
;MERDFTYIDDIVKGVVQIADIIPPANSNWKVEAGSPATSSAPYAVYNIGHDSPINLMKFIEAIEAELGIEVKESFREMQAGDVYKTYADTQDLTTATDHKTKVGIKVGVSEFNGIRGFILKY
;
A
#
# COMPACT_ATOMS: atom_id res chain seq x y z
N MET A 1 -3.46 -5.39 -15.46
CA MET A 1 -3.92 -5.17 -14.08
C MET A 1 -2.84 -4.42 -13.33
N GLU A 2 -3.22 -3.40 -12.59
CA GLU A 2 -2.30 -2.62 -11.76
C GLU A 2 -2.68 -2.76 -10.28
N ARG A 3 -1.65 -2.78 -9.43
CA ARG A 3 -1.76 -2.98 -7.99
C ARG A 3 -0.86 -1.99 -7.28
N ASP A 4 -1.37 -1.42 -6.20
CA ASP A 4 -0.60 -0.60 -5.28
C ASP A 4 0.18 -1.53 -4.33
N PHE A 5 1.50 -1.58 -4.52
CA PHE A 5 2.40 -2.37 -3.68
C PHE A 5 3.11 -1.44 -2.72
N THR A 6 3.00 -1.73 -1.43
CA THR A 6 3.72 -1.01 -0.38
C THR A 6 4.58 -1.98 0.40
N TYR A 7 5.85 -1.66 0.57
CA TYR A 7 6.75 -2.49 1.37
C TYR A 7 6.36 -2.45 2.84
N ILE A 8 6.51 -3.58 3.54
CA ILE A 8 6.00 -3.76 4.90
C ILE A 8 6.59 -2.74 5.88
N ASP A 9 7.86 -2.40 5.77
CA ASP A 9 8.49 -1.42 6.67
C ASP A 9 7.90 -0.02 6.50
N ASP A 10 7.45 0.33 5.29
CA ASP A 10 6.78 1.62 5.06
C ASP A 10 5.38 1.60 5.70
N ILE A 11 4.64 0.49 5.63
CA ILE A 11 3.37 0.32 6.36
C ILE A 11 3.59 0.46 7.88
N VAL A 12 4.58 -0.25 8.43
CA VAL A 12 4.89 -0.22 9.86
C VAL A 12 5.25 1.21 10.31
N LYS A 13 6.09 1.92 9.55
CA LYS A 13 6.43 3.32 9.84
C LYS A 13 5.19 4.21 9.83
N GLY A 14 4.33 4.10 8.82
CA GLY A 14 3.10 4.90 8.74
C GLY A 14 2.17 4.66 9.93
N VAL A 15 2.00 3.41 10.35
CA VAL A 15 1.19 3.04 11.54
C VAL A 15 1.79 3.60 12.82
N VAL A 16 3.10 3.48 13.02
CA VAL A 16 3.77 4.01 14.22
C VAL A 16 3.68 5.54 14.27
N GLN A 17 3.91 6.22 13.14
CA GLN A 17 3.85 7.69 13.09
C GLN A 17 2.45 8.24 13.35
N ILE A 18 1.40 7.61 12.80
CA ILE A 18 0.03 8.10 13.01
C ILE A 18 -0.49 7.77 14.41
N ALA A 19 0.04 6.75 15.08
CA ALA A 19 -0.40 6.35 16.42
C ALA A 19 -0.22 7.45 17.48
N ASP A 20 0.78 8.32 17.32
CA ASP A 20 1.06 9.43 18.23
C ASP A 20 0.30 10.72 17.88
N ILE A 21 -0.49 10.73 16.80
CA ILE A 21 -1.23 11.90 16.32
C ILE A 21 -2.71 11.75 16.67
N ILE A 22 -3.16 12.59 17.59
CA ILE A 22 -4.58 12.68 17.97
C ILE A 22 -5.26 13.67 17.01
N PRO A 23 -6.29 13.26 16.24
CA PRO A 23 -7.03 14.18 15.38
C PRO A 23 -7.69 15.29 16.21
N PRO A 24 -7.69 16.55 15.74
CA PRO A 24 -8.34 17.63 16.46
C PRO A 24 -9.86 17.48 16.40
N ALA A 25 -10.54 17.80 17.50
CA ALA A 25 -11.98 18.02 17.47
C ALA A 25 -12.31 19.25 16.61
N ASN A 26 -13.42 19.22 15.89
CA ASN A 26 -13.87 20.32 15.04
C ASN A 26 -15.37 20.60 15.26
N SER A 27 -15.68 21.57 16.12
CA SER A 27 -17.07 21.94 16.43
C SER A 27 -17.84 22.52 15.25
N ASN A 28 -17.14 22.94 14.19
CA ASN A 28 -17.74 23.49 12.98
C ASN A 28 -17.99 22.40 11.91
N TRP A 29 -17.56 21.16 12.15
CA TRP A 29 -17.78 20.05 11.22
C TRP A 29 -19.28 19.74 11.11
N LYS A 30 -19.73 19.49 9.88
CA LYS A 30 -21.11 19.14 9.54
C LYS A 30 -21.12 17.99 8.56
N VAL A 31 -22.11 17.10 8.68
CA VAL A 31 -22.23 15.90 7.83
C VAL A 31 -22.34 16.28 6.35
N GLU A 32 -23.05 17.37 6.04
CA GLU A 32 -23.31 17.83 4.67
C GLU A 32 -22.08 18.40 3.96
N ALA A 33 -21.05 18.78 4.73
CA ALA A 33 -19.82 19.40 4.22
C ALA A 33 -18.55 18.58 4.52
N GLY A 34 -18.68 17.50 5.29
CA GLY A 34 -17.59 16.65 5.72
C GLY A 34 -17.39 15.42 4.84
N SER A 35 -16.52 14.53 5.28
CA SER A 35 -16.32 13.20 4.68
C SER A 35 -16.54 12.11 5.73
N PRO A 36 -16.83 10.86 5.34
CA PRO A 36 -16.88 9.72 6.26
C PRO A 36 -15.56 9.46 7.02
N ALA A 37 -14.47 10.07 6.55
CA ALA A 37 -13.14 9.98 7.13
C ALA A 37 -12.85 11.04 8.20
N THR A 38 -13.79 11.94 8.51
CA THR A 38 -13.63 13.00 9.52
C THR A 38 -14.89 13.16 10.37
N SER A 39 -14.80 13.85 11.51
CA SER A 39 -15.94 14.10 12.40
C SER A 39 -15.77 15.40 13.19
N SER A 40 -16.82 15.78 13.93
CA SER A 40 -16.73 16.80 14.96
C SER A 40 -15.96 16.31 16.20
N ALA A 41 -15.94 15.00 16.44
CA ALA A 41 -15.12 14.36 17.46
C ALA A 41 -13.66 14.18 16.99
N PRO A 42 -12.70 13.92 17.90
CA PRO A 42 -11.32 13.52 17.60
C PRO A 42 -11.24 12.19 16.81
N TYR A 43 -11.57 12.23 15.52
CA TYR A 43 -11.69 11.06 14.67
C TYR A 43 -11.20 11.37 13.26
N ALA A 44 -10.38 10.47 12.73
CA ALA A 44 -9.97 10.49 11.34
C ALA A 44 -9.74 9.06 10.82
N VAL A 45 -9.95 8.86 9.51
CA VAL A 45 -9.60 7.63 8.79
C VAL A 45 -8.61 8.00 7.68
N TYR A 46 -7.54 7.23 7.58
CA TYR A 46 -6.48 7.46 6.60
C TYR A 46 -6.28 6.22 5.75
N ASN A 47 -6.12 6.40 4.45
CA ASN A 47 -5.55 5.36 3.60
C ASN A 47 -4.03 5.33 3.82
N ILE A 48 -3.46 4.13 3.76
CA ILE A 48 -2.03 3.90 3.77
C ILE A 48 -1.67 3.02 2.56
N GLY A 49 -0.65 3.42 1.82
CA GLY A 49 -0.26 2.78 0.57
C GLY A 49 0.84 3.55 -0.16
N HIS A 50 1.20 3.12 -1.37
CA HIS A 50 2.27 3.74 -2.15
C HIS A 50 1.77 4.90 -3.01
N ASP A 51 0.46 4.94 -3.31
CA ASP A 51 -0.17 5.93 -4.21
C ASP A 51 0.42 5.89 -5.64
N SER A 52 1.09 4.78 -5.99
CA SER A 52 1.66 4.54 -7.31
C SER A 52 1.41 3.10 -7.72
N PRO A 53 0.30 2.83 -8.43
CA PRO A 53 -0.02 1.48 -8.86
C PRO A 53 0.97 0.99 -9.92
N ILE A 54 1.43 -0.25 -9.77
CA ILE A 54 2.40 -0.88 -10.65
C ILE A 54 1.77 -2.08 -11.34
N ASN A 55 2.18 -2.32 -12.59
CA ASN A 55 1.75 -3.47 -13.36
C ASN A 55 2.20 -4.77 -12.69
N LEU A 56 1.27 -5.73 -12.53
CA LEU A 56 1.54 -7.03 -11.91
C LEU A 56 2.69 -7.79 -12.58
N MET A 57 2.82 -7.73 -13.91
CA MET A 57 3.91 -8.39 -14.63
C MET A 57 5.26 -7.79 -14.26
N LYS A 58 5.36 -6.47 -14.08
CA LYS A 58 6.61 -5.83 -13.61
C LYS A 58 7.02 -6.28 -12.20
N PHE A 59 6.04 -6.62 -11.36
CA PHE A 59 6.31 -7.20 -10.04
C PHE A 59 6.84 -8.64 -10.17
N ILE A 60 6.23 -9.46 -11.03
CA ILE A 60 6.68 -10.83 -11.33
C ILE A 60 8.10 -10.81 -11.91
N GLU A 61 8.37 -9.97 -12.92
CA GLU A 61 9.70 -9.78 -13.53
C GLU A 61 10.77 -9.43 -12.47
N ALA A 62 10.42 -8.60 -11.47
CA ALA A 62 11.34 -8.26 -10.40
C ALA A 62 11.67 -9.46 -9.50
N ILE A 63 10.69 -10.33 -9.24
CA ILE A 63 10.89 -11.57 -8.47
C ILE A 63 11.76 -12.56 -9.26
N GLU A 64 11.46 -12.77 -10.54
CA GLU A 64 12.22 -13.62 -11.44
C GLU A 64 13.69 -13.19 -11.51
N ALA A 65 13.93 -11.89 -11.65
CA ALA A 65 15.28 -11.32 -11.68
C ALA A 65 16.07 -11.56 -10.37
N GLU A 66 15.41 -11.47 -9.22
CA GLU A 66 16.05 -11.70 -7.91
C GLU A 66 16.32 -13.19 -7.63
N LEU A 67 15.42 -14.06 -8.11
CA LEU A 67 15.53 -15.51 -7.94
C LEU A 67 16.38 -16.21 -9.00
N GLY A 68 16.53 -15.60 -10.18
CA GLY A 68 17.12 -16.25 -11.36
C GLY A 68 16.27 -17.41 -11.88
N ILE A 69 14.96 -17.37 -11.69
CA ILE A 69 14.01 -18.39 -12.16
C ILE A 69 12.96 -17.76 -13.07
N GLU A 70 12.45 -18.54 -14.01
CA GLU A 70 11.29 -18.17 -14.83
C GLU A 70 10.03 -18.78 -14.20
N VAL A 71 9.02 -17.95 -13.96
CA VAL A 71 7.75 -18.35 -13.38
C VAL A 71 6.89 -18.98 -14.46
N LYS A 72 6.34 -20.18 -14.19
CA LYS A 72 5.36 -20.79 -15.07
C LYS A 72 4.00 -20.09 -14.90
N GLU A 73 3.70 -19.18 -15.81
CA GLU A 73 2.47 -18.40 -15.77
C GLU A 73 1.24 -19.26 -16.10
N SER A 74 0.18 -19.11 -15.29
CA SER A 74 -1.14 -19.64 -15.59
C SER A 74 -2.14 -18.50 -15.58
N PHE A 75 -2.31 -17.87 -16.74
CA PHE A 75 -3.27 -16.78 -16.90
C PHE A 75 -4.69 -17.29 -16.64
N ARG A 76 -5.39 -16.60 -15.76
CA ARG A 76 -6.81 -16.80 -15.48
C ARG A 76 -7.58 -15.59 -15.97
N GLU A 77 -8.85 -15.79 -16.31
CA GLU A 77 -9.76 -14.68 -16.56
C GLU A 77 -9.93 -13.83 -15.30
N MET A 78 -10.35 -12.57 -15.46
CA MET A 78 -10.61 -11.66 -14.35
C MET A 78 -11.67 -12.25 -13.41
N GLN A 79 -11.37 -12.29 -12.12
CA GLN A 79 -12.27 -12.86 -11.14
C GLN A 79 -13.35 -11.85 -10.76
N ALA A 80 -14.53 -12.32 -10.36
CA ALA A 80 -15.58 -11.44 -9.86
C ALA A 80 -15.08 -10.69 -8.61
N GLY A 81 -15.10 -9.36 -8.65
CA GLY A 81 -14.58 -8.49 -7.59
C GLY A 81 -13.17 -7.94 -7.86
N ASP A 82 -12.48 -8.38 -8.91
CA ASP A 82 -11.24 -7.77 -9.33
C ASP A 82 -11.47 -6.37 -9.91
N VAL A 83 -10.65 -5.42 -9.47
CA VAL A 83 -10.56 -4.09 -10.09
C VAL A 83 -9.31 -4.05 -10.97
N TYR A 84 -9.45 -3.53 -12.20
CA TYR A 84 -8.35 -3.48 -13.16
C TYR A 84 -7.16 -2.63 -12.66
N LYS A 85 -7.47 -1.51 -11.99
CA LYS A 85 -6.52 -0.56 -11.40
C LYS A 85 -7.11 -0.02 -10.11
N THR A 86 -6.37 -0.14 -9.01
CA THR A 86 -6.75 0.39 -7.70
C THR A 86 -5.49 0.83 -6.96
N TYR A 87 -5.57 1.96 -6.25
CA TYR A 87 -4.48 2.52 -5.45
C TYR A 87 -5.04 3.37 -4.32
N ALA A 88 -4.22 3.60 -3.30
CA ALA A 88 -4.57 4.37 -2.13
C ALA A 88 -4.16 5.84 -2.34
N ASP A 89 -5.12 6.77 -2.31
CA ASP A 89 -4.81 8.19 -2.13
C ASP A 89 -4.38 8.41 -0.67
N THR A 90 -3.12 8.79 -0.47
CA THR A 90 -2.47 8.91 0.85
C THR A 90 -2.18 10.35 1.26
N GLN A 91 -2.78 11.33 0.59
CA GLN A 91 -2.50 12.75 0.87
C GLN A 91 -2.79 13.14 2.32
N ASP A 92 -3.89 12.65 2.89
CA ASP A 92 -4.28 12.96 4.27
C ASP A 92 -3.29 12.39 5.30
N LEU A 93 -2.82 11.15 5.09
CA LEU A 93 -1.81 10.52 5.96
C LEU A 93 -0.48 11.29 5.87
N THR A 94 -0.07 11.61 4.65
CA THR A 94 1.15 12.39 4.39
C THR A 94 1.10 13.73 5.09
N THR A 95 -0.05 14.43 5.02
CA THR A 95 -0.23 15.74 5.66
C THR A 95 -0.16 15.64 7.18
N ALA A 96 -0.67 14.56 7.76
CA ALA A 96 -0.64 14.34 9.20
C ALA A 96 0.77 14.00 9.71
N THR A 97 1.54 13.19 8.99
CA THR A 97 2.73 12.49 9.51
C THR A 97 4.05 12.84 8.81
N ASP A 98 4.01 13.58 7.71
CA ASP A 98 5.09 13.69 6.71
C ASP A 98 5.57 12.33 6.15
N HIS A 99 4.78 11.26 6.36
CA HIS A 99 5.09 9.93 5.87
C HIS A 99 4.95 9.87 4.36
N LYS A 100 5.97 9.33 3.70
CA LYS A 100 5.90 8.90 2.32
C LYS A 100 6.58 7.56 2.20
N THR A 101 5.94 6.65 1.47
CA THR A 101 6.53 5.39 1.04
C THR A 101 7.72 5.68 0.13
N LYS A 102 8.79 4.91 0.27
CA LYS A 102 10.06 5.16 -0.43
C LYS A 102 10.58 3.92 -1.15
N VAL A 103 10.17 2.74 -0.69
CA VAL A 103 10.71 1.49 -1.21
C VAL A 103 10.00 1.12 -2.51
N GLY A 104 10.73 1.24 -3.62
CA GLY A 104 10.27 0.72 -4.91
C GLY A 104 10.35 -0.80 -4.98
N ILE A 105 9.60 -1.40 -5.90
CA ILE A 105 9.47 -2.86 -6.04
C ILE A 105 10.81 -3.59 -6.07
N LYS A 106 11.79 -3.13 -6.87
CA LYS A 106 13.08 -3.84 -7.01
C LYS A 106 13.80 -3.97 -5.66
N VAL A 107 13.81 -2.89 -4.88
CA VAL A 107 14.42 -2.89 -3.54
C VAL A 107 13.61 -3.76 -2.60
N GLY A 108 12.28 -3.58 -2.56
CA GLY A 108 11.41 -4.35 -1.68
C GLY A 108 11.45 -5.86 -1.94
N VAL A 109 11.56 -6.27 -3.21
CA VAL A 109 11.72 -7.68 -3.61
C VAL A 109 13.08 -8.23 -3.16
N SER A 110 14.17 -7.48 -3.37
CA SER A 110 15.52 -7.90 -2.99
C SER A 110 15.70 -7.99 -1.48
N GLU A 111 15.13 -7.05 -0.72
CA GLU A 111 15.19 -7.04 0.75
C GLU A 111 14.26 -8.06 1.40
N PHE A 112 13.28 -8.59 0.66
CA PHE A 112 12.39 -9.62 1.18
C PHE A 112 13.12 -10.98 1.23
N ASN A 113 13.86 -11.16 2.32
CA ASN A 113 14.65 -12.37 2.62
C ASN A 113 13.84 -13.69 2.57
N GLY A 114 12.50 -13.61 2.70
CA GLY A 114 11.60 -14.76 2.65
C GLY A 114 11.43 -15.39 1.27
N ILE A 115 11.74 -14.68 0.19
CA ILE A 115 11.46 -15.15 -1.19
C ILE A 115 12.26 -16.44 -1.50
N ARG A 116 13.55 -16.50 -1.19
CA ARG A 116 14.35 -17.74 -1.40
C ARG A 116 13.96 -18.87 -0.45
N GLY A 117 13.65 -18.55 0.81
CA GLY A 117 13.34 -19.55 1.83
C GLY A 117 11.94 -20.18 1.71
N PHE A 118 10.98 -19.45 1.15
CA PHE A 118 9.58 -19.90 1.02
C PHE A 118 9.30 -20.56 -0.33
N ILE A 119 9.92 -20.07 -1.41
CA ILE A 119 9.64 -20.55 -2.78
C ILE A 119 10.45 -21.80 -3.12
N LEU A 120 11.69 -21.95 -2.64
CA LEU A 120 12.52 -23.14 -2.94
C LEU A 120 12.22 -24.37 -2.06
N LYS A 121 11.26 -24.25 -1.13
CA LYS A 121 10.85 -25.35 -0.25
C LYS A 121 9.69 -26.19 -0.81
N TYR A 122 9.12 -25.79 -1.93
CA TYR A 122 8.01 -26.45 -2.63
C TYR A 122 8.26 -26.44 -4.13
#